data_AF-A0A0U1VF28-F1
#
_entry.id   AF-A0A0U1VF28-F1
#
_cell.length_a   1.000
_cell.length_b   1.000
_cell.length_c   1.000
_cell.angle_alpha   90.00
_cell.angle_beta   90.00
_cell.angle_gamma   90.00
#
_symmetry.space_group_name_H-M   'P 1'
#
loop_
_entity.id
_entity.type
_entity.pdbx_description
1 polymer ?
#
loop_
_entity_poly.entity_id
_entity_poly.type
_entity_poly.pdbx_seq_one_letter_code
_entity_poly.pdbx_strand_id
1 'polypeptide(L)' 'SDPNFADKIRHVRDPKARMAVVWSHCKTKMVCETDEPKEEGIEGDV' A
#
# COMPACT_ATOMS: atom_id res chain seq x y z
N SER A 1 0.33 -5.56 0.23
CA SER A 1 0.58 -4.10 0.31
C SER A 1 0.92 -3.75 1.75
N ASP A 2 1.82 -2.79 2.03
CA ASP A 2 2.32 -2.48 3.39
C ASP A 2 1.51 -1.34 4.04
N PRO A 3 0.58 -1.63 4.98
CA PRO A 3 -0.28 -0.62 5.57
C PRO A 3 0.49 0.35 6.48
N ASN A 4 1.55 -0.13 7.14
CA ASN A 4 2.38 0.70 8.00
C ASN A 4 3.16 1.74 7.19
N PHE A 5 3.60 1.38 5.99
CA PHE A 5 4.22 2.34 5.06
C PHE A 5 3.21 3.37 4.58
N ALA A 6 2.00 2.94 4.19
CA ALA A 6 0.92 3.83 3.77
C ALA A 6 0.57 4.87 4.86
N ASP A 7 0.49 4.42 6.11
CA ASP A 7 0.22 5.29 7.27
C ASP A 7 1.32 6.29 7.57
N LYS A 8 2.57 5.99 7.22
CA LYS A 8 3.69 6.92 7.40
C LYS A 8 3.70 7.99 6.32
N ILE A 9 3.40 7.63 5.07
CA ILE A 9 3.45 8.59 3.95
C ILE A 9 2.23 9.50 3.84
N ARG A 10 1.09 9.14 4.47
CA ARG A 10 -0.15 9.94 4.42
C ARG A 10 0.01 11.37 4.98
N HIS A 11 0.96 11.58 5.88
CA HIS A 11 1.23 12.88 6.51
C HIS A 11 2.19 13.75 5.69
N VAL A 12 2.85 13.19 4.68
CA VAL A 12 3.77 13.94 3.82
C VAL A 12 2.95 14.78 2.85
N ARG A 13 2.81 16.07 3.16
CA ARG A 13 2.02 17.02 2.36
C ARG A 13 2.69 17.41 1.04
N ASP A 14 4.01 17.48 1.03
CA ASP A 14 4.76 17.82 -0.19
C ASP A 14 4.72 16.66 -1.20
N PRO A 15 4.15 16.86 -2.41
CA PRO A 15 4.01 15.77 -3.37
C PRO A 15 5.35 15.20 -3.86
N LYS A 16 6.39 16.04 -3.98
CA LYS A 16 7.72 15.60 -4.43
C LYS A 16 8.39 14.73 -3.37
N ALA A 17 8.40 15.16 -2.12
CA ALA A 17 8.93 14.41 -0.99
C ALA A 17 8.17 13.09 -0.80
N ARG A 18 6.84 13.12 -0.92
CA ARG A 18 6.02 11.90 -0.86
C ARG A 18 6.44 10.89 -1.91
N MET A 19 6.65 11.32 -3.15
CA MET A 19 7.10 10.44 -4.23
C MET A 19 8.54 9.94 -4.01
N ALA A 20 9.46 10.78 -3.50
CA ALA A 20 10.82 10.35 -3.21
C ALA A 20 10.88 9.23 -2.15
N VAL A 21 10.01 9.31 -1.14
CA VAL A 21 9.87 8.26 -0.11
C VAL A 21 9.30 6.97 -0.70
N VAL A 22 8.24 7.07 -1.53
CA VAL A 22 7.66 5.92 -2.25
C VAL A 22 8.69 5.27 -3.16
N TRP A 23 9.42 6.07 -3.94
CA TRP A 23 10.48 5.56 -4.82
C TRP A 23 11.55 4.83 -4.02
N SER A 24 12.03 5.39 -2.92
CA SER A 24 13.06 4.77 -2.08
C SER A 24 12.57 3.45 -1.46
N HIS A 25 11.30 3.39 -1.05
CA HIS A 25 10.67 2.17 -0.50
C HIS A 25 10.50 1.07 -1.54
N CYS A 26 10.13 1.42 -2.77
CA CYS A 26 9.86 0.43 -3.82
C CYS A 26 11.10 0.07 -4.65
N LYS A 27 12.15 0.90 -4.68
CA LYS A 27 13.33 0.72 -5.56
C LYS A 27 13.99 -0.65 -5.43
N THR A 28 14.03 -1.21 -4.22
CA THR A 28 14.68 -2.50 -3.95
C THR A 28 13.71 -3.68 -4.00
N LYS A 29 12.40 -3.43 -4.12
CA LYS A 29 11.40 -4.49 -4.23
C LYS A 29 11.44 -5.04 -5.66
N MET A 30 11.93 -6.27 -5.78
CA MET A 30 12.05 -6.98 -7.07
C MET A 30 10.87 -7.90 -7.35
N VAL A 31 9.93 -8.02 -6.40
CA VAL A 31 8.75 -8.87 -6.48
C VAL A 31 7.52 -8.02 -6.17
N CYS A 32 6.49 -8.17 -7.00
CA CYS A 32 5.17 -7.61 -6.73
C CYS A 32 4.39 -8.61 -5.89
N GLU A 33 4.24 -8.33 -4.60
CA GLU A 33 3.45 -9.14 -3.68
C GLU A 33 1.96 -9.02 -4.01
N THR A 34 1.27 -10.14 -4.11
CA THR A 34 -0.20 -10.16 -4.17
C THR A 34 -0.76 -9.91 -2.78
N ASP A 35 -1.81 -9.10 -2.67
CA ASP A 35 -2.57 -9.02 -1.43
C ASP A 35 -3.26 -10.36 -1.17
N GLU A 36 -3.36 -10.78 0.10
CA GLU A 36 -4.18 -11.93 0.46
C GLU A 36 -5.61 -11.68 -0.03
N PRO A 37 -6.27 -12.69 -0.64
CA PRO A 37 -7.64 -12.53 -1.09
C PRO A 37 -8.49 -12.14 0.12
N LYS A 38 -9.11 -10.96 0.05
CA LYS A 38 -10.11 -10.55 1.04
C LYS A 38 -11.22 -11.60 0.99
N GLU A 39 -11.47 -12.30 2.10
CA GLU A 39 -12.72 -13.07 2.26
C GLU A 39 -13.88 -12.07 2.34
N GLU A 40 -14.32 -11.56 1.18
CA GLU A 40 -15.61 -10.90 1.04
C GLU A 40 -16.67 -12.00 1.04
N GLY A 41 -17.01 -12.47 2.25
CA GLY A 41 -18.23 -13.23 2.49
C GLY A 41 -19.43 -12.37 2.08
N ILE A 42 -20.03 -12.74 0.95
CA ILE A 42 -21.30 -12.22 0.48
C ILE A 42 -22.37 -12.70 1.47
N GLU A 43 -22.60 -11.97 2.56
CA GLU A 43 -23.85 -12.11 3.32
C GLU A 43 -24.95 -11.41 2.53
N GLY A 44 -25.71 -12.21 1.77
CA GLY A 44 -26.93 -11.78 1.08
C GLY A 44 -27.36 -12.70 -0.04
N ASP A 45 -27.97 -13.85 0.28
CA ASP A 45 -29.28 -14.34 -0.20
C ASP A 45 -29.52 -15.78 0.32
N VAL A 46 -30.44 -15.93 1.29
CA VAL A 46 -31.54 -16.92 1.45
C VAL A 46 -32.26 -16.63 2.78
#